data_AF-A0A517SII3-F1
#
_entry.id   AF-A0A517SII3-F1
#
_cell.length_a   1.000
_cell.length_b   1.000
_cell.length_c   1.000
_cell.angle_alpha   90.00
_cell.angle_beta   90.00
_cell.angle_gamma   90.00
#
_symmetry.space_group_name_H-M   'P 1'
#
loop_
_entity.id
_entity.type
_entity.pdbx_description
1 polymer ?
#
loop_
_entity_poly.entity_id
_entity_poly.type
_entity_poly.pdbx_seq_one_letter_code
_entity_poly.pdbx_strand_id
1 'polypeptide(L)'
;MGKPATPMDAAQKLSKQLDKELAQKAVRKVMAGERPTAKEASALRRHEAEQEETRRWQYYDSIPQKHWRDMSGRQTKVLNEQAERYGIPFGGRTICLPRVVKAFHDFLAKNARKLADEDDPLLNSDVASPALERYREERAAMARLDRLEREGQLVARGDVREGLGRVAAILRAAGDGLLQQFGPEAAALLNESIDDAEREIERLFSSEAPGNSAPEEPAP
;
A
#
# COMPACT_ATOMS: atom_id res chain seq x y z
N MET A 1 9.65 -45.63 -5.96
CA MET A 1 9.54 -46.28 -7.28
C MET A 1 9.76 -45.22 -8.35
N GLY A 2 10.90 -45.24 -9.04
CA GLY A 2 11.22 -44.24 -10.07
C GLY A 2 10.39 -44.48 -11.33
N LYS A 3 9.66 -43.46 -11.82
CA LYS A 3 9.00 -43.52 -13.13
C LYS A 3 10.06 -43.76 -14.22
N PRO A 4 9.87 -44.71 -15.15
CA PRO A 4 10.79 -44.89 -16.28
C PRO A 4 10.84 -43.61 -17.11
N ALA A 5 12.04 -43.16 -17.45
CA ALA A 5 12.23 -41.96 -18.26
C ALA A 5 11.54 -42.13 -19.61
N THR A 6 10.62 -41.23 -19.93
CA THR A 6 9.85 -41.23 -21.17
C THR A 6 10.80 -41.12 -22.37
N PRO A 7 10.62 -41.86 -23.46
CA PRO A 7 11.54 -41.86 -24.62
C PRO A 7 11.82 -40.47 -25.23
N MET A 8 10.93 -39.49 -25.03
CA MET A 8 11.16 -38.09 -25.41
C MET A 8 12.34 -37.43 -24.68
N ASP A 9 12.65 -37.82 -23.45
CA ASP A 9 13.72 -37.23 -22.63
C ASP A 9 15.12 -37.68 -23.13
N ALA A 10 15.23 -38.89 -23.68
CA ALA A 10 16.48 -39.40 -24.26
C ALA A 10 16.85 -38.70 -25.58
N ALA A 11 15.87 -38.47 -26.46
CA ALA A 11 16.08 -37.76 -27.72
C ALA A 11 16.48 -36.28 -27.50
N GLN A 12 15.86 -35.62 -26.51
CA GLN A 12 16.22 -34.25 -26.13
C GLN A 12 17.65 -34.16 -25.59
N LYS A 13 18.07 -35.10 -24.75
CA LYS A 13 19.45 -35.16 -24.22
C LYS A 13 20.47 -35.34 -25.34
N LEU A 14 20.21 -36.25 -26.30
CA LEU A 14 21.09 -36.46 -27.45
C LEU A 14 21.20 -35.21 -28.32
N SER A 15 20.08 -34.53 -28.59
CA SER A 15 20.08 -33.26 -29.33
C SER A 15 20.91 -32.17 -28.64
N LYS A 16 20.78 -32.03 -27.31
CA LYS A 16 21.56 -31.07 -26.52
C LYS A 16 23.06 -31.39 -26.54
N GLN A 17 23.43 -32.67 -26.51
CA GLN A 17 24.83 -33.10 -26.61
C GLN A 17 25.43 -32.73 -27.98
N LEU A 18 24.71 -33.01 -29.07
CA LEU A 18 25.14 -32.65 -30.43
C LEU A 18 25.29 -31.13 -30.60
N ASP A 19 24.34 -30.35 -30.08
CA ASP A 19 24.40 -28.89 -30.12
C ASP A 19 25.59 -28.33 -29.32
N LYS A 20 25.89 -28.93 -28.17
CA LYS A 20 27.06 -28.57 -27.36
C LYS A 20 28.37 -28.84 -28.10
N GLU A 21 28.48 -29.97 -28.80
CA GLU A 21 29.66 -30.30 -29.60
C GLU A 21 29.84 -29.34 -30.79
N LEU A 22 28.75 -29.01 -31.50
CA LEU A 22 28.77 -28.04 -32.59
C LEU A 22 29.13 -26.64 -32.11
N ALA A 23 28.60 -26.20 -30.96
CA ALA A 23 28.95 -24.94 -30.34
C ALA A 23 30.44 -24.88 -29.93
N GLN A 24 30.99 -25.96 -29.35
CA GLN A 24 32.42 -26.04 -29.02
C GLN A 24 33.31 -25.95 -30.27
N LYS A 25 32.94 -26.60 -31.37
CA LYS A 25 33.64 -26.48 -32.66
C LYS A 25 33.57 -25.04 -33.18
N ALA A 26 32.40 -24.39 -33.08
CA ALA A 26 32.23 -22.99 -33.44
C ALA A 26 33.17 -22.06 -32.66
N VAL A 27 33.24 -22.22 -31.33
CA VAL A 27 34.13 -21.42 -30.46
C VAL A 27 35.60 -21.62 -30.83
N ARG A 28 36.03 -22.87 -31.07
CA ARG A 28 37.43 -23.15 -31.48
C ARG A 28 37.79 -22.46 -32.79
N LYS A 29 36.90 -22.48 -33.78
CA LYS A 29 37.10 -21.78 -35.07
C LYS A 29 37.19 -20.27 -34.89
N VAL A 30 36.28 -19.68 -34.10
CA VAL A 30 36.30 -18.24 -33.80
C VAL A 30 37.61 -17.83 -33.11
N MET A 31 38.08 -18.62 -32.12
CA MET A 31 39.36 -18.37 -31.44
C MET A 31 40.58 -18.52 -32.36
N ALA A 32 40.49 -19.38 -33.39
CA ALA A 32 41.51 -19.54 -34.42
C ALA A 32 41.43 -18.48 -35.54
N GLY A 33 40.45 -17.56 -35.50
CA GLY A 33 40.23 -16.56 -36.56
C GLY A 33 39.51 -17.10 -37.80
N GLU A 34 39.01 -18.33 -37.77
CA GLU A 34 38.25 -18.94 -38.85
C GLU A 34 36.75 -18.60 -38.77
N ARG A 35 36.07 -18.58 -39.92
CA ARG A 35 34.61 -18.36 -39.98
C ARG A 35 33.86 -19.68 -39.70
N PRO A 36 33.04 -19.76 -38.63
CA PRO A 36 32.22 -20.94 -38.37
C PRO A 36 31.13 -21.11 -39.45
N THR A 37 30.72 -22.35 -39.70
CA THR A 37 29.63 -22.66 -40.63
C THR A 37 28.28 -22.16 -40.10
N ALA A 38 27.28 -22.01 -40.97
CA ALA A 38 25.94 -21.56 -40.55
C ALA A 38 25.30 -22.45 -39.47
N LYS A 39 25.52 -23.77 -39.55
CA LYS A 39 25.03 -24.73 -38.54
C LYS A 39 25.76 -24.56 -37.19
N GLU A 40 27.08 -24.39 -37.22
CA GLU A 40 27.90 -24.15 -36.03
C GLU A 40 27.54 -22.81 -35.36
N ALA A 41 27.35 -21.74 -36.15
CA ALA A 41 26.95 -20.43 -35.65
C ALA A 41 25.55 -20.45 -35.02
N SER A 42 24.59 -21.17 -35.60
CA SER A 42 23.25 -21.33 -35.03
C SER A 42 23.28 -22.14 -33.72
N ALA A 43 24.05 -23.24 -33.67
CA ALA A 43 24.25 -24.01 -32.46
C ALA A 43 24.91 -23.19 -31.35
N LEU A 44 25.91 -22.36 -31.69
CA LEU A 44 26.56 -21.44 -30.74
C LEU A 44 25.57 -20.46 -30.13
N ARG A 45 24.74 -19.78 -30.93
CA ARG A 45 23.72 -18.83 -30.42
C ARG A 45 22.72 -19.51 -29.48
N ARG A 46 22.27 -20.73 -29.81
CA ARG A 46 21.35 -21.49 -28.93
C ARG A 46 22.01 -21.83 -27.60
N HIS A 47 23.26 -22.28 -27.64
CA HIS A 47 24.02 -22.62 -26.44
C HIS A 47 24.34 -21.39 -25.59
N GLU A 48 24.63 -20.24 -26.19
CA GLU A 48 24.81 -18.97 -25.49
C GLU A 48 23.52 -18.51 -24.81
N ALA A 49 22.38 -18.60 -25.51
CA ALA A 49 21.07 -18.28 -24.94
C ALA A 49 20.72 -19.20 -23.75
N GLU A 50 20.93 -20.51 -23.87
CA GLU A 50 20.70 -21.47 -22.77
C GLU A 50 21.62 -21.20 -21.56
N GLN A 51 22.89 -20.85 -21.81
CA GLN A 51 23.80 -20.45 -20.74
C GLN A 51 23.38 -19.14 -20.07
N GLU A 52 22.97 -18.15 -20.84
CA GLU A 52 22.48 -16.89 -20.30
C GLU A 52 21.24 -17.12 -19.43
N GLU A 53 20.28 -17.90 -19.91
CA GLU A 53 19.10 -18.28 -19.15
C GLU A 53 19.49 -19.01 -17.85
N THR A 54 20.42 -19.96 -17.92
CA THR A 54 20.94 -20.66 -16.73
C THR A 54 21.57 -19.70 -15.73
N ARG A 55 22.38 -18.74 -16.19
CA ARG A 55 23.00 -17.71 -15.32
C ARG A 55 21.94 -16.79 -14.71
N ARG A 56 20.88 -16.44 -15.45
CA ARG A 56 19.75 -15.66 -14.93
C ARG A 56 19.04 -16.43 -13.81
N TRP A 57 18.77 -17.71 -14.00
CA TRP A 57 18.18 -18.56 -12.95
C TRP A 57 19.07 -18.67 -11.72
N GLN A 58 20.38 -18.87 -11.90
CA GLN A 58 21.33 -18.87 -10.79
C GLN A 58 21.31 -17.54 -10.03
N TYR A 59 21.24 -16.41 -10.76
CA TYR A 59 21.11 -15.10 -10.14
C TYR A 59 19.81 -14.94 -9.35
N TYR A 60 18.67 -15.41 -9.90
CA TYR A 60 17.37 -15.41 -9.20
C TYR A 60 17.36 -16.28 -7.95
N ASP A 61 18.13 -17.36 -7.92
CA ASP A 61 18.27 -18.22 -6.74
C ASP A 61 19.14 -17.60 -5.64
N SER A 62 19.99 -16.63 -5.95
CA SER A 62 20.93 -16.04 -5.01
C SER A 62 20.99 -14.50 -5.08
N ILE A 63 19.84 -13.83 -5.11
CA ILE A 63 19.77 -12.37 -5.18
C ILE A 63 20.35 -11.78 -3.88
N PRO A 64 21.36 -10.89 -3.94
CA PRO A 64 21.85 -10.21 -2.74
C PRO A 64 20.75 -9.40 -2.04
N GLN A 65 20.72 -9.44 -0.71
CA GLN A 65 19.68 -8.74 0.08
C GLN A 65 19.61 -7.23 -0.23
N LYS A 66 20.75 -6.61 -0.56
CA LYS A 66 20.80 -5.20 -1.00
C LYS A 66 19.93 -4.96 -2.23
N HIS A 67 20.07 -5.78 -3.27
CA HIS A 67 19.32 -5.61 -4.52
C HIS A 67 17.82 -5.81 -4.29
N TRP A 68 17.46 -6.77 -3.44
CA TRP A 68 16.06 -6.96 -3.05
C TRP A 68 15.48 -5.74 -2.35
N ARG A 69 16.22 -5.17 -1.40
CA ARG A 69 15.80 -3.97 -0.68
C ARG A 69 15.52 -2.82 -1.66
N ASP A 70 16.45 -2.60 -2.59
CA ASP A 70 16.34 -1.56 -3.61
C ASP A 70 15.12 -1.81 -4.54
N MET A 71 14.88 -3.06 -4.94
CA MET A 71 13.68 -3.44 -5.73
C MET A 71 12.37 -3.31 -4.95
N SER A 72 12.37 -3.63 -3.66
CA SER A 72 11.17 -3.63 -2.82
C SER A 72 10.74 -2.24 -2.38
N GLY A 73 11.66 -1.27 -2.36
CA GLY A 73 11.43 0.07 -1.80
C GLY A 73 11.14 0.09 -0.30
N ARG A 74 11.44 -1.00 0.44
CA ARG A 74 11.18 -1.12 1.89
C ARG A 74 12.46 -1.12 2.70
N GLN A 75 12.37 -0.68 3.95
CA GLN A 75 13.49 -0.75 4.89
C GLN A 75 13.76 -2.20 5.33
N THR A 76 15.03 -2.55 5.58
CA THR A 76 15.45 -3.90 6.01
C THR A 76 14.68 -4.41 7.23
N LYS A 77 14.44 -3.54 8.22
CA LYS A 77 13.70 -3.90 9.44
C LYS A 77 12.29 -4.39 9.12
N VAL A 78 11.55 -3.64 8.30
CA VAL A 78 10.18 -3.98 7.87
C VAL A 78 10.16 -5.31 7.13
N LEU A 79 11.12 -5.54 6.23
CA LEU A 79 11.18 -6.80 5.47
C LEU A 79 11.47 -7.99 6.39
N ASN A 80 12.34 -7.85 7.39
CA ASN A 80 12.63 -8.89 8.37
C ASN A 80 11.40 -9.18 9.26
N GLU A 81 10.70 -8.15 9.72
CA GLU A 81 9.46 -8.31 10.49
C GLU A 81 8.38 -9.03 9.67
N GLN A 82 8.24 -8.70 8.38
CA GLN A 82 7.32 -9.39 7.47
C GLN A 82 7.74 -10.84 7.23
N ALA A 83 9.04 -11.09 7.10
CA ALA A 83 9.59 -12.44 6.95
C ALA A 83 9.23 -13.32 8.14
N GLU A 84 9.42 -12.80 9.35
CA GLU A 84 9.10 -13.48 10.59
C GLU A 84 7.59 -13.68 10.77
N ARG A 85 6.80 -12.62 10.52
CA ARG A 85 5.34 -12.64 10.72
C ARG A 85 4.61 -13.56 9.74
N TYR A 86 5.05 -13.60 8.48
CA TYR A 86 4.35 -14.30 7.41
C TYR A 86 5.08 -15.57 6.94
N GLY A 87 6.24 -15.88 7.53
CA GLY A 87 7.04 -17.04 7.14
C GLY A 87 7.65 -16.93 5.76
N ILE A 88 7.94 -15.71 5.29
CA ILE A 88 8.56 -15.49 3.98
C ILE A 88 10.07 -15.75 4.10
N PRO A 89 10.68 -16.56 3.21
CA PRO A 89 12.09 -16.97 3.32
C PRO A 89 13.05 -15.83 2.92
N PHE A 90 13.20 -14.83 3.80
CA PHE A 90 13.92 -13.57 3.51
C PHE A 90 15.09 -13.27 4.48
N GLY A 91 15.37 -14.11 5.48
CA GLY A 91 16.38 -13.81 6.53
C GLY A 91 17.86 -13.98 6.18
N GLY A 92 18.21 -14.36 4.95
CA GLY A 92 19.59 -14.64 4.53
C GLY A 92 20.32 -13.45 3.89
N ARG A 93 21.66 -13.56 3.76
CA ARG A 93 22.48 -12.60 2.97
C ARG A 93 22.07 -12.59 1.48
N THR A 94 21.59 -13.72 1.00
CA THR A 94 21.06 -13.92 -0.35
C THR A 94 19.65 -14.50 -0.25
N ILE A 95 18.81 -14.12 -1.21
CA ILE A 95 17.40 -14.48 -1.28
C ILE A 95 17.16 -15.29 -2.55
N CYS A 96 16.45 -16.40 -2.40
CA CYS A 96 15.99 -17.21 -3.52
C CYS A 96 14.61 -16.72 -3.95
N LEU A 97 14.56 -16.00 -5.07
CA LEU A 97 13.33 -15.41 -5.62
C LEU A 97 12.22 -16.44 -5.84
N PRO A 98 12.47 -17.61 -6.46
CA PRO A 98 11.43 -18.62 -6.65
C PRO A 98 10.78 -19.08 -5.33
N ARG A 99 11.56 -19.19 -4.25
CA ARG A 99 11.04 -19.56 -2.93
C ARG A 99 10.18 -18.47 -2.31
N VAL A 100 10.59 -17.20 -2.45
CA VAL A 100 9.81 -16.06 -1.97
C VAL A 100 8.48 -15.94 -2.73
N VAL A 101 8.52 -16.02 -4.07
CA VAL A 101 7.32 -15.96 -4.91
C VAL A 101 6.37 -17.11 -4.59
N LYS A 102 6.89 -18.32 -4.42
CA LYS A 102 6.07 -19.46 -3.98
C LYS A 102 5.43 -19.19 -2.61
N ALA A 103 6.20 -18.78 -1.61
CA ALA A 103 5.68 -18.47 -0.28
C ALA A 103 4.61 -17.37 -0.32
N PHE A 104 4.79 -16.37 -1.18
CA PHE A 104 3.80 -15.31 -1.40
C PHE A 104 2.51 -15.85 -2.03
N HIS A 105 2.59 -16.69 -3.06
CA HIS A 105 1.40 -17.33 -3.65
C HIS A 105 0.70 -18.28 -2.69
N ASP A 106 1.47 -19.06 -1.91
CA ASP A 106 0.93 -19.93 -0.87
C ASP A 106 0.22 -19.09 0.22
N PHE A 107 0.78 -17.94 0.59
CA PHE A 107 0.15 -16.99 1.50
C PHE A 107 -1.16 -16.42 0.92
N LEU A 108 -1.15 -15.98 -0.34
CA LEU A 108 -2.35 -15.47 -1.00
C LEU A 108 -3.43 -16.54 -1.10
N ALA A 109 -3.07 -17.77 -1.51
CA ALA A 109 -4.02 -18.88 -1.60
C ALA A 109 -4.62 -19.22 -0.22
N LYS A 110 -3.80 -19.23 0.84
CA LYS A 110 -4.24 -19.48 2.22
C LYS A 110 -5.18 -18.39 2.75
N ASN A 111 -4.97 -17.14 2.34
CA ASN A 111 -5.75 -15.98 2.80
C ASN A 111 -6.77 -15.49 1.78
N ALA A 112 -6.97 -16.20 0.66
CA ALA A 112 -7.78 -15.76 -0.47
C ALA A 112 -9.20 -15.39 -0.05
N ARG A 113 -9.81 -16.14 0.87
CA ARG A 113 -11.16 -15.83 1.40
C ARG A 113 -11.18 -14.49 2.14
N LYS A 114 -10.26 -14.30 3.09
CA LYS A 114 -10.16 -13.05 3.87
C LYS A 114 -9.83 -11.83 3.02
N LEU A 115 -9.06 -12.03 1.95
CA LEU A 115 -8.69 -10.97 1.01
C LEU A 115 -9.80 -10.69 -0.02
N ALA A 116 -10.62 -11.68 -0.34
CA ALA A 116 -11.81 -11.51 -1.17
C ALA A 116 -12.98 -10.88 -0.41
N ASP A 117 -13.01 -11.04 0.92
CA ASP A 117 -14.00 -10.43 1.83
C ASP A 117 -13.78 -8.89 2.03
N GLU A 118 -12.90 -8.24 1.24
CA GLU A 118 -12.89 -6.76 1.16
C GLU A 118 -14.20 -6.20 0.56
N ASP A 119 -14.99 -7.05 -0.11
CA ASP A 119 -16.44 -6.84 -0.27
C ASP A 119 -17.16 -7.43 0.95
N ASP A 120 -17.38 -6.58 1.96
CA ASP A 120 -17.96 -6.92 3.27
C ASP A 120 -19.14 -7.92 3.15
N PRO A 121 -18.99 -9.17 3.64
CA PRO A 121 -20.04 -10.19 3.57
C PRO A 121 -21.36 -9.75 4.22
N LEU A 122 -21.30 -8.77 5.15
CA LEU A 122 -22.48 -8.20 5.82
C LEU A 122 -23.23 -7.19 4.92
N LEU A 123 -22.56 -6.58 3.94
CA LEU A 123 -23.20 -5.69 2.95
C LEU A 123 -23.89 -6.48 1.84
N ASN A 124 -23.36 -7.66 1.47
CA ASN A 124 -23.87 -8.47 0.35
C ASN A 124 -24.76 -9.66 0.78
N SER A 125 -25.02 -9.85 2.07
CA SER A 125 -25.98 -10.89 2.51
C SER A 125 -27.43 -10.38 2.40
N ASP A 126 -28.28 -11.17 1.73
CA ASP A 126 -29.74 -10.96 1.62
C ASP A 126 -30.49 -11.16 2.95
N VAL A 127 -29.78 -11.49 4.03
CA VAL A 127 -30.37 -11.76 5.34
C VAL A 127 -30.50 -10.44 6.11
N ALA A 128 -31.68 -9.84 6.08
CA ALA A 128 -32.01 -8.68 6.89
C ALA A 128 -32.09 -9.07 8.37
N SER A 129 -31.10 -8.65 9.16
CA SER A 129 -31.12 -8.74 10.62
C SER A 129 -31.11 -7.32 11.20
N PRO A 130 -31.89 -7.01 12.26
CA PRO A 130 -31.90 -5.67 12.87
C PRO A 130 -30.54 -5.19 13.41
N ALA A 131 -29.59 -6.10 13.64
CA ALA A 131 -28.21 -5.75 13.99
C ALA A 131 -27.38 -5.35 12.75
N LEU A 132 -27.69 -5.94 11.59
CA LEU A 132 -27.05 -5.63 10.30
C LEU A 132 -27.51 -4.28 9.76
N GLU A 133 -28.78 -3.93 9.94
CA GLU A 133 -29.30 -2.63 9.51
C GLU A 133 -28.64 -1.48 10.27
N ARG A 134 -28.53 -1.58 11.61
CA ARG A 134 -27.78 -0.61 12.43
C ARG A 134 -26.31 -0.48 11.99
N TYR A 135 -25.66 -1.60 11.68
CA TYR A 135 -24.29 -1.58 11.18
C TYR A 135 -24.18 -0.87 9.82
N ARG A 136 -25.14 -1.10 8.91
CA ARG A 136 -25.20 -0.43 7.60
C ARG A 136 -25.43 1.07 7.75
N GLU A 137 -26.30 1.49 8.66
CA GLU A 137 -26.56 2.90 8.97
C GLU A 137 -25.33 3.60 9.53
N GLU A 138 -24.63 2.97 10.48
CA GLU A 138 -23.38 3.53 11.05
C GLU A 138 -22.29 3.65 9.98
N ARG A 139 -22.13 2.65 9.11
CA ARG A 139 -21.19 2.69 7.97
C ARG A 139 -21.56 3.79 6.97
N ALA A 140 -22.83 3.95 6.64
CA ALA A 140 -23.31 5.00 5.77
C ALA A 140 -23.08 6.39 6.37
N ALA A 141 -23.27 6.54 7.68
CA ALA A 141 -22.98 7.78 8.40
C ALA A 141 -21.48 8.12 8.37
N MET A 142 -20.60 7.13 8.57
CA MET A 142 -19.15 7.32 8.44
C MET A 142 -18.75 7.72 7.02
N ALA A 143 -19.25 7.01 6.00
CA ALA A 143 -18.98 7.34 4.61
C ALA A 143 -19.47 8.75 4.22
N ARG A 144 -20.58 9.20 4.82
CA ARG A 144 -21.09 10.57 4.65
C ARG A 144 -20.14 11.60 5.27
N LEU A 145 -19.62 11.35 6.47
CA LEU A 145 -18.65 12.26 7.10
C LEU A 145 -17.35 12.36 6.27
N ASP A 146 -16.83 11.23 5.79
CA ASP A 146 -15.63 11.21 4.93
C ASP A 146 -15.85 12.00 3.64
N ARG A 147 -17.05 11.91 3.06
CA ARG A 147 -17.41 12.69 1.87
C ARG A 147 -17.43 14.19 2.19
N LEU A 148 -18.08 14.59 3.28
CA LEU A 148 -18.19 15.99 3.69
C LEU A 148 -16.82 16.59 4.04
N GLU A 149 -15.92 15.80 4.61
CA GLU A 149 -14.53 16.18 4.84
C GLU A 149 -13.80 16.46 3.51
N ARG A 150 -13.90 15.57 2.53
CA ARG A 150 -13.27 15.76 1.20
C ARG A 150 -13.85 16.92 0.41
N GLU A 151 -15.15 17.19 0.58
CA GLU A 151 -15.82 18.35 -0.01
C GLU A 151 -15.48 19.66 0.72
N GLY A 152 -14.71 19.61 1.81
CA GLY A 152 -14.29 20.78 2.58
C GLY A 152 -15.41 21.42 3.40
N GLN A 153 -16.49 20.68 3.67
CA GLN A 153 -17.63 21.16 4.46
C GLN A 153 -17.43 20.94 5.97
N LEU A 154 -16.43 20.16 6.36
CA LEU A 154 -16.06 19.92 7.76
C LEU A 154 -14.72 20.57 8.08
N VAL A 155 -14.60 21.11 9.30
CA VAL A 155 -13.35 21.63 9.83
C VAL A 155 -12.93 20.78 11.03
N ALA A 156 -11.65 20.38 11.06
CA ALA A 156 -11.12 19.63 12.18
C ALA A 156 -11.17 20.47 13.47
N ARG A 157 -11.70 19.89 14.55
CA ARG A 157 -11.79 20.55 15.86
C ARG A 157 -10.44 21.04 16.40
N GLY A 158 -9.36 20.32 16.08
CA GLY A 158 -7.99 20.70 16.46
C GLY A 158 -7.59 22.03 15.84
N ASP A 159 -7.82 22.18 14.53
CA ASP A 159 -7.46 23.39 13.77
C ASP A 159 -8.26 24.60 14.23
N VAL A 160 -9.57 24.42 14.52
CA VAL A 160 -10.41 25.48 15.12
C VAL A 160 -9.86 25.91 16.47
N ARG A 161 -9.51 24.96 17.35
CA ARG A 161 -8.96 25.25 18.68
C ARG A 161 -7.63 25.99 18.59
N GLU A 162 -6.73 25.55 17.71
CA GLU A 162 -5.44 26.20 17.50
C GLU A 162 -5.61 27.62 16.93
N GLY A 163 -6.48 27.78 15.93
CA GLY A 163 -6.82 29.07 15.33
C GLY A 163 -7.36 30.05 16.36
N LEU A 164 -8.38 29.65 17.13
CA LEU A 164 -8.96 30.47 18.19
C LEU A 164 -7.95 30.79 19.30
N GLY A 165 -7.04 29.87 19.63
CA GLY A 165 -5.96 30.12 20.58
C GLY A 165 -5.03 31.24 20.13
N ARG A 166 -4.67 31.30 18.84
CA ARG A 166 -3.88 32.40 18.28
C ARG A 166 -4.64 33.73 18.33
N VAL A 167 -5.92 33.73 17.97
CA VAL A 167 -6.77 34.94 18.04
C VAL A 167 -6.85 35.46 19.47
N ALA A 168 -7.07 34.58 20.45
CA ALA A 168 -7.12 34.96 21.86
C ALA A 168 -5.81 35.58 22.36
N ALA A 169 -4.65 35.08 21.91
CA ALA A 169 -3.35 35.67 22.25
C ALA A 169 -3.19 37.09 21.68
N ILE A 170 -3.63 37.33 20.44
CA ILE A 170 -3.60 38.66 19.80
C ILE A 170 -4.52 39.63 20.55
N LEU A 171 -5.74 39.22 20.86
CA LEU A 171 -6.71 40.05 21.59
C LEU A 171 -6.21 40.42 22.98
N ARG A 172 -5.59 39.47 23.71
CA ARG A 172 -4.99 39.74 25.01
C ARG A 172 -3.89 40.79 24.93
N ALA A 173 -2.97 40.64 23.98
CA ALA A 173 -1.89 41.61 23.79
C ALA A 173 -2.42 43.01 23.42
N ALA A 174 -3.49 43.09 22.62
CA ALA A 174 -4.16 44.35 22.30
C ALA A 174 -4.80 44.99 23.55
N GLY A 175 -5.48 44.17 24.38
CA GLY A 175 -6.07 44.62 25.64
C GLY A 175 -5.03 45.17 26.62
N ASP A 176 -3.90 44.49 26.77
CA ASP A 176 -2.77 44.96 27.59
C ASP A 176 -2.23 46.29 27.09
N GLY A 177 -2.10 46.46 25.76
CA GLY A 177 -1.66 47.70 25.13
C GLY A 177 -2.63 48.86 25.36
N LEU A 178 -3.94 48.61 25.23
CA LEU A 178 -4.98 49.61 25.51
C LEU A 178 -4.99 50.04 26.97
N LEU A 179 -4.86 49.07 27.89
CA LEU A 179 -4.80 49.34 29.32
C LEU A 179 -3.60 50.24 29.67
N GLN A 180 -2.43 49.97 29.09
CA GLN A 180 -1.23 50.77 29.35
C GLN A 180 -1.30 52.17 28.76
N GLN A 181 -1.85 52.33 27.55
CA GLN A 181 -1.82 53.60 26.83
C GLN A 181 -2.99 54.53 27.19
N PHE A 182 -4.17 53.96 27.41
CA PHE A 182 -5.43 54.70 27.54
C PHE A 182 -6.17 54.43 28.86
N GLY A 183 -5.66 53.52 29.69
CA GLY A 183 -6.22 53.22 31.00
C GLY A 183 -7.36 52.18 30.98
N PRO A 184 -8.01 51.95 32.13
CA PRO A 184 -8.94 50.83 32.33
C PRO A 184 -10.24 50.94 31.53
N GLU A 185 -10.70 52.15 31.22
CA GLU A 185 -11.94 52.36 30.46
C GLU A 185 -11.83 51.83 29.02
N ALA A 186 -10.66 52.03 28.38
CA ALA A 186 -10.40 51.51 27.04
C ALA A 186 -10.35 49.97 27.00
N ALA A 187 -9.77 49.36 28.03
CA ALA A 187 -9.74 47.90 28.16
C ALA A 187 -11.15 47.32 28.43
N ALA A 188 -11.99 48.03 29.20
CA ALA A 188 -13.36 47.64 29.46
C ALA A 188 -14.20 47.60 28.17
N LEU A 189 -14.07 48.61 27.31
CA LEU A 189 -14.76 48.67 26.02
C LEU A 189 -14.39 47.49 25.10
N LEU A 190 -13.11 47.08 25.09
CA LEU A 190 -12.69 45.90 24.32
C LEU A 190 -13.34 44.62 24.84
N ASN A 191 -13.38 44.44 26.16
CA ASN A 191 -14.01 43.25 26.76
C ASN A 191 -15.52 43.20 26.45
N GLU A 192 -16.23 44.33 26.57
CA GLU A 192 -17.64 44.42 26.18
C GLU A 192 -17.86 44.01 24.72
N SER A 193 -16.98 44.46 23.82
CA SER A 193 -17.04 44.09 22.40
C SER A 193 -16.75 42.60 22.15
N ILE A 194 -15.88 41.97 22.95
CA ILE A 194 -15.61 40.52 22.88
C ILE A 194 -16.84 39.75 23.36
N ASP A 195 -17.49 40.19 24.43
CA ASP A 195 -18.72 39.58 24.94
C ASP A 195 -19.87 39.70 23.92
N ASP A 196 -19.98 40.83 23.22
CA ASP A 196 -20.92 41.00 22.10
C ASP A 196 -20.64 40.03 20.95
N ALA A 197 -19.35 39.86 20.60
CA ALA A 197 -18.96 38.90 19.57
C ALA A 197 -19.27 37.45 19.98
N GLU A 198 -19.07 37.08 21.25
CA GLU A 198 -19.44 35.77 21.79
C GLU A 198 -20.95 35.53 21.66
N ARG A 199 -21.78 36.50 22.06
CA ARG A 199 -23.25 36.40 21.93
C ARG A 199 -23.70 36.22 20.49
N GLU A 200 -23.07 36.92 19.54
CA GLU A 200 -23.43 36.80 18.12
C GLU A 200 -22.99 35.45 17.53
N ILE A 201 -21.81 34.96 17.92
CA ILE A 201 -21.35 33.60 17.57
C ILE A 201 -22.35 32.56 18.13
N GLU A 202 -22.72 32.67 19.40
CA GLU A 202 -23.68 31.77 20.01
C GLU A 202 -25.04 31.80 19.29
N ARG A 203 -25.54 32.98 18.91
CA ARG A 203 -26.77 33.12 18.12
C ARG A 203 -26.67 32.42 16.76
N LEU A 204 -25.57 32.61 16.05
CA LEU A 204 -25.35 31.98 14.73
C LEU A 204 -25.34 30.46 14.85
N PHE A 205 -24.62 29.90 15.83
CA PHE A 205 -24.48 28.45 15.99
C PHE A 205 -25.62 27.78 16.77
N SER A 206 -26.44 28.53 17.52
CA SER A 206 -27.61 27.99 18.23
C SER A 206 -28.87 27.93 17.37
N SER A 207 -28.93 28.68 16.26
CA SER A 207 -30.11 28.75 15.39
C SER A 207 -30.20 27.64 14.33
N GLU A 208 -29.12 26.88 14.11
CA GLU A 208 -29.04 25.79 13.13
C GLU A 208 -29.12 24.39 13.77
N ALA A 209 -30.23 24.08 14.44
CA ALA A 209 -30.66 22.70 14.61
C ALA A 209 -32.00 22.40 13.88
N PRO A 210 -32.09 22.55 12.54
CA PRO A 210 -33.19 21.96 11.80
C PRO A 210 -32.92 20.46 11.58
N GLY A 211 -33.73 19.61 12.22
CA GLY A 211 -34.07 18.30 11.67
C GLY A 211 -33.02 17.19 11.77
N ASN A 212 -32.83 16.66 12.98
CA ASN A 212 -32.59 15.21 13.15
C ASN A 212 -33.80 14.54 13.82
N SER A 213 -35.01 15.00 13.48
CA SER A 213 -36.22 14.22 13.71
C SER A 213 -36.22 13.10 12.67
N ALA A 214 -35.89 11.88 13.12
CA ALA A 214 -36.08 10.67 12.35
C ALA A 214 -37.48 10.65 11.71
N PRO A 215 -37.66 10.13 10.50
CA PRO A 215 -38.98 9.94 9.93
C PRO A 215 -39.78 9.02 10.86
N GLU A 216 -40.82 9.56 11.47
CA GLU A 216 -41.79 8.83 12.27
C GLU A 216 -42.48 7.84 11.33
N GLU A 217 -42.17 6.54 11.49
CA GLU A 217 -42.85 5.46 10.78
C GLU A 217 -44.37 5.59 10.99
N PRO A 218 -45.19 5.59 9.93
CA PRO A 218 -46.63 5.53 10.11
C PRO A 218 -46.98 4.19 10.76
N ALA A 219 -47.54 4.27 11.98
CA ALA A 219 -48.09 3.15 12.73
C ALA A 219 -49.16 2.38 11.88
N PRO A 220 -49.31 1.07 12.10
CA PRO A 220 -49.96 0.12 11.17
C PRO A 220 -51.46 0.36 10.92
#